data_AF-A0A7R9ZC57-F1
#
_entry.id   AF-A0A7R9ZC57-F1
#
_cell.length_a   1.000
_cell.length_b   1.000
_cell.length_c   1.000
_cell.angle_alpha   90.00
_cell.angle_beta   90.00
_cell.angle_gamma   90.00
#
_symmetry.space_group_name_H-M   'P 1'
#
loop_
_entity.id
_entity.type
_entity.pdbx_description
1 polymer ?
#
loop_
_entity_poly.entity_id
_entity_poly.type
_entity_poly.pdbx_seq_one_letter_code
_entity_poly.pdbx_strand_id
1 'polypeptide(L)'
;EDESDSDSPATRSRIMYDALSSSIDRALSSVDKKSKSLRRELEKAKGLEATMARANLIVSNLYRLPPGTSKMVVEDWENDMVEIELVLDTEKYNSAQEEADALFAAARKMKRGSKVVEELLEKTDAAIQVLEEGKMDLEASIARGTDSDPDEGMIVLVQERMER
;
A
#
# COMPACT_ATOMS: atom_id res chain seq x y z
N GLU A 1 -3.01 39.25 42.34
CA GLU A 1 -2.15 39.69 41.24
C GLU A 1 -1.39 38.47 40.76
N ASP A 2 -1.76 37.98 39.57
CA ASP A 2 -0.96 37.21 38.59
C ASP A 2 -1.93 36.42 37.70
N GLU A 3 -2.44 37.09 36.66
CA GLU A 3 -3.37 36.49 35.69
C GLU A 3 -3.03 36.87 34.24
N SER A 4 -1.82 37.39 33.95
CA SER A 4 -1.56 38.10 32.68
C SER A 4 -0.33 37.65 31.89
N ASP A 5 -0.18 36.35 31.63
CA ASP A 5 0.83 35.90 30.63
C ASP A 5 0.38 34.72 29.75
N SER A 6 -0.79 34.11 30.02
CA SER A 6 -1.29 33.00 29.20
C SER A 6 -1.97 33.43 27.90
N ASP A 7 -2.20 34.72 27.68
CA ASP A 7 -3.08 35.23 26.62
C ASP A 7 -2.39 36.13 25.58
N SER A 8 -1.05 36.17 25.58
CA SER A 8 -0.30 36.88 24.54
C SER A 8 -0.50 36.21 23.16
N PRO A 9 -0.70 36.99 22.07
CA PRO A 9 -0.82 36.46 20.70
C PRO A 9 0.34 35.53 20.28
N ALA A 10 1.55 35.81 20.75
CA ALA A 10 2.74 34.97 20.53
C ALA A 10 2.57 33.57 21.15
N THR A 11 2.11 33.51 22.42
CA THR A 11 1.83 32.26 23.14
C THR A 11 0.75 31.44 22.44
N ARG A 12 -0.30 32.09 21.94
CA ARG A 12 -1.40 31.42 21.20
C ARG A 12 -0.91 30.84 19.86
N SER A 13 -0.14 31.61 19.09
CA SER A 13 0.41 31.17 17.80
C SER A 13 1.35 29.97 17.96
N ARG A 14 2.17 29.97 19.01
CA ARG A 14 3.03 28.85 19.37
C ARG A 14 2.24 27.58 19.72
N ILE A 15 1.20 27.71 20.55
CA ILE A 15 0.33 26.58 20.92
C ILE A 15 -0.37 26.00 19.69
N MET A 16 -0.89 26.86 18.80
CA MET A 16 -1.52 26.42 17.55
C MET A 16 -0.53 25.69 16.63
N TYR A 17 0.67 26.24 16.47
CA TYR A 17 1.74 25.60 15.70
C TYR A 17 2.05 24.20 16.23
N ASP A 18 2.32 24.06 17.53
CA ASP A 18 2.72 22.79 18.14
C ASP A 18 1.61 21.74 18.01
N ALA A 19 0.35 22.16 18.18
CA ALA A 19 -0.81 21.30 18.03
C ALA A 19 -1.00 20.83 16.58
N LEU A 20 -0.88 21.74 15.60
CA LEU A 20 -1.03 21.42 14.19
C LEU A 20 0.13 20.54 13.70
N SER A 21 1.37 20.87 14.05
CA SER A 21 2.56 20.07 13.72
C SER A 21 2.43 18.65 14.26
N SER A 22 2.06 18.51 15.55
CA SER A 22 1.85 17.19 16.16
C SER A 22 0.74 16.40 15.49
N SER A 23 -0.30 17.07 15.01
CA SER A 23 -1.43 16.44 14.32
C SER A 23 -1.03 15.96 12.92
N ILE A 24 -0.30 16.78 12.17
CA ILE A 24 0.25 16.43 10.85
C ILE A 24 1.22 15.24 10.97
N ASP A 25 2.13 15.25 11.94
CA ASP A 25 3.09 14.16 12.15
C ASP A 25 2.41 12.82 12.48
N ARG A 26 1.34 12.86 13.29
CA ARG A 26 0.54 11.66 13.59
C ARG A 26 -0.19 11.16 12.35
N ALA A 27 -0.77 12.07 11.56
CA ALA A 27 -1.44 11.72 10.31
C ALA A 27 -0.45 11.09 9.31
N LEU A 28 0.71 11.71 9.09
CA LEU A 28 1.79 11.18 8.25
C LEU A 28 2.21 9.78 8.70
N SER A 29 2.44 9.58 10.00
CA SER A 29 2.81 8.25 10.52
C SER A 29 1.73 7.18 10.26
N SER A 30 0.46 7.55 10.40
CA SER A 30 -0.66 6.65 10.15
C SER A 30 -0.79 6.28 8.67
N VAL A 31 -0.71 7.28 7.80
CA VAL A 31 -0.85 7.14 6.35
C VAL A 31 0.36 6.41 5.75
N ASP A 32 1.59 6.65 6.24
CA ASP A 32 2.79 5.91 5.85
C ASP A 32 2.69 4.41 6.20
N LYS A 33 2.21 4.07 7.41
CA LYS A 33 1.95 2.67 7.79
C LYS A 33 0.94 2.01 6.86
N LYS A 34 -0.11 2.74 6.48
CA LYS A 34 -1.11 2.27 5.52
C LYS A 34 -0.50 2.07 4.14
N SER A 35 0.27 3.02 3.62
CA SER A 35 0.97 2.91 2.33
C SER A 35 1.89 1.69 2.31
N LYS A 36 2.70 1.48 3.35
CA LYS A 36 3.56 0.29 3.51
C LYS A 36 2.76 -1.01 3.51
N SER A 37 1.60 -1.05 4.15
CA SER A 37 0.73 -2.23 4.15
C SER A 37 0.17 -2.53 2.75
N LEU A 38 -0.34 -1.52 2.06
CA LEU A 38 -0.89 -1.65 0.70
C LEU A 38 0.19 -2.07 -0.30
N ARG A 39 1.40 -1.50 -0.21
CA ARG A 39 2.54 -1.91 -1.05
C ARG A 39 2.92 -3.37 -0.84
N ARG A 40 2.89 -3.87 0.40
CA ARG A 40 3.12 -5.30 0.69
C ARG A 40 2.02 -6.19 0.11
N GLU A 41 0.78 -5.72 0.10
CA GLU A 41 -0.34 -6.45 -0.51
C GLU A 41 -0.20 -6.51 -2.03
N LEU A 42 0.24 -5.44 -2.68
CA LEU A 42 0.58 -5.45 -4.11
C LEU A 42 1.79 -6.31 -4.43
N GLU A 43 2.79 -6.36 -3.55
CA GLU A 43 3.94 -7.27 -3.75
C GLU A 43 3.50 -8.73 -3.79
N LYS A 44 2.54 -9.12 -2.94
CA LYS A 44 1.95 -10.47 -3.00
C LYS A 44 1.23 -10.71 -4.33
N ALA A 45 0.70 -9.67 -4.96
CA ALA A 45 0.09 -9.76 -6.28
C ALA A 45 1.11 -9.99 -7.41
N LYS A 46 2.41 -9.77 -7.20
CA LYS A 46 3.45 -10.12 -8.20
C LYS A 46 3.62 -11.64 -8.37
N GLY A 47 3.22 -12.44 -7.38
CA GLY A 47 3.13 -13.91 -7.51
C GLY A 47 2.01 -14.39 -8.44
N LEU A 48 1.19 -13.48 -8.98
CA LEU A 48 0.11 -13.79 -9.90
C LEU A 48 0.60 -14.48 -11.16
N GLU A 49 1.68 -13.98 -11.77
CA GLU A 49 2.22 -14.52 -13.02
C GLU A 49 2.69 -15.96 -12.83
N ALA A 50 3.44 -16.24 -11.75
CA ALA A 50 3.84 -17.59 -11.39
C ALA A 50 2.63 -18.52 -11.12
N THR A 51 1.58 -18.00 -10.47
CA THR A 51 0.35 -18.77 -10.21
C THR A 51 -0.38 -19.11 -11.52
N MET A 52 -0.43 -18.17 -12.47
CA MET A 52 -1.02 -18.35 -13.79
C MET A 52 -0.20 -19.32 -14.65
N ALA A 53 1.12 -19.14 -14.70
CA ALA A 53 2.05 -20.02 -15.41
C ALA A 53 1.91 -21.46 -14.92
N ARG A 54 1.85 -21.67 -13.60
CA ARG A 54 1.60 -23.00 -13.02
C ARG A 54 0.25 -23.59 -13.45
N ALA A 55 -0.82 -22.81 -13.42
CA ALA A 55 -2.14 -23.26 -13.84
C ALA A 55 -2.14 -23.66 -15.34
N ASN A 56 -1.51 -22.85 -16.19
CA ASN A 56 -1.34 -23.12 -17.62
C ASN A 56 -0.51 -24.38 -17.86
N LEU A 57 0.57 -24.57 -17.11
CA LEU A 57 1.44 -25.75 -17.22
C LEU A 57 0.68 -27.04 -16.90
N ILE A 58 -0.17 -27.02 -15.87
CA ILE A 58 -1.03 -28.16 -15.54
C ILE A 58 -2.01 -28.42 -16.69
N VAL A 59 -2.74 -27.39 -17.13
CA VAL A 59 -3.77 -27.54 -18.18
C VAL A 59 -3.20 -28.05 -19.50
N SER A 60 -2.07 -27.50 -19.93
CA SER A 60 -1.40 -27.91 -21.17
C SER A 60 -0.92 -29.36 -21.15
N ASN A 61 -0.71 -29.94 -19.96
CA ASN A 61 -0.26 -31.32 -19.79
C ASN A 61 -1.34 -32.28 -19.27
N LEU A 62 -2.61 -31.85 -19.13
CA LEU A 62 -3.70 -32.68 -18.58
C LEU A 62 -3.84 -34.04 -19.27
N TYR A 63 -3.66 -34.11 -20.58
CA TYR A 63 -3.75 -35.34 -21.37
C TYR A 63 -2.71 -36.40 -20.97
N ARG A 64 -1.64 -36.00 -20.28
CA ARG A 64 -0.55 -36.86 -19.77
C ARG A 64 -0.65 -37.13 -18.27
N LEU A 65 -1.62 -36.54 -17.56
CA LEU A 65 -1.78 -36.63 -16.10
C LEU A 65 -2.93 -37.58 -15.74
N PRO A 66 -2.73 -38.92 -15.75
CA PRO A 66 -3.76 -39.84 -15.30
C PRO A 66 -4.08 -39.67 -13.81
N PRO A 67 -5.26 -40.14 -13.34
CA PRO A 67 -5.62 -40.11 -11.94
C PRO A 67 -4.55 -40.75 -11.05
N GLY A 68 -4.23 -40.12 -9.92
CA GLY A 68 -3.21 -40.58 -8.99
C GLY A 68 -1.78 -40.13 -9.32
N THR A 69 -1.57 -39.36 -10.39
CA THR A 69 -0.29 -38.71 -10.66
C THR A 69 0.02 -37.70 -9.56
N SER A 70 1.15 -37.85 -8.88
CA SER A 70 1.67 -36.87 -7.92
C SER A 70 2.77 -36.00 -8.51
N LYS A 71 3.46 -36.50 -9.54
CA LYS A 71 4.51 -35.78 -10.25
C LYS A 71 4.74 -36.28 -11.67
N MET A 72 5.18 -35.40 -12.56
CA MET A 72 5.55 -35.72 -13.93
C MET A 72 6.57 -34.72 -14.49
N VAL A 73 7.51 -35.18 -15.31
CA VAL A 73 8.37 -34.29 -16.09
C VAL A 73 7.60 -33.80 -17.32
N VAL A 74 7.49 -32.48 -17.45
CA VAL A 74 6.77 -31.80 -18.53
C VAL A 74 7.66 -30.75 -19.17
N GLU A 75 7.35 -30.41 -20.42
CA GLU A 75 8.03 -29.33 -21.13
C GLU A 75 7.30 -28.01 -20.83
N ASP A 76 8.07 -26.99 -20.45
CA ASP A 76 7.57 -25.63 -20.31
C ASP A 76 7.64 -24.90 -21.65
N TRP A 77 6.53 -24.92 -22.38
CA TRP A 77 6.39 -24.29 -23.69
C TRP A 77 6.52 -22.75 -23.62
N GLU A 78 6.33 -22.13 -22.45
CA GLU A 78 6.50 -20.69 -22.27
C GLU A 78 7.96 -20.31 -21.96
N ASN A 79 8.80 -21.28 -21.55
CA ASN A 79 10.21 -21.07 -21.19
C ASN A 79 11.15 -21.99 -21.99
N ASP A 80 11.23 -21.78 -23.31
CA ASP A 80 12.17 -22.44 -24.22
C ASP A 80 12.14 -23.99 -24.18
N MET A 81 10.98 -24.58 -23.89
CA MET A 81 10.79 -26.04 -23.77
C MET A 81 11.69 -26.69 -22.71
N VAL A 82 12.04 -25.96 -21.65
CA VAL A 82 12.80 -26.51 -20.53
C VAL A 82 11.97 -27.62 -19.86
N GLU A 83 12.59 -28.78 -19.64
CA GLU A 83 11.99 -29.86 -18.86
C GLU A 83 11.93 -29.46 -17.38
N ILE A 84 10.73 -29.49 -16.81
CA ILE A 84 10.48 -29.18 -15.41
C ILE A 84 9.69 -30.31 -14.74
N GLU A 85 9.99 -30.58 -13.46
CA GLU A 85 9.22 -31.53 -12.65
C GLU A 85 7.93 -30.83 -12.17
N LEU A 86 6.80 -31.16 -12.78
CA LEU A 86 5.48 -30.74 -12.34
C LEU A 86 5.04 -31.62 -11.17
N VAL A 87 5.02 -31.05 -9.96
CA VAL A 87 4.49 -31.68 -8.75
C VAL A 87 3.07 -31.18 -8.48
N LEU A 88 2.13 -32.12 -8.33
CA LEU A 88 0.72 -31.87 -8.06
C LEU A 88 0.44 -31.95 -6.55
N ASP A 89 -0.45 -31.09 -6.06
CA ASP A 89 -0.86 -31.07 -4.65
C ASP A 89 -2.02 -32.04 -4.42
N THR A 90 -1.68 -33.32 -4.35
CA THR A 90 -2.65 -34.42 -4.17
C THR A 90 -3.19 -34.53 -2.74
N GLU A 91 -2.64 -33.79 -1.78
CA GLU A 91 -3.19 -33.71 -0.41
C GLU A 91 -4.41 -32.79 -0.37
N LYS A 92 -4.39 -31.73 -1.19
CA LYS A 92 -5.43 -30.70 -1.22
C LYS A 92 -6.45 -30.88 -2.33
N TYR A 93 -6.06 -31.44 -3.46
CA TYR A 93 -6.91 -31.56 -4.65
C TYR A 93 -7.07 -33.01 -5.09
N ASN A 94 -8.26 -33.35 -5.58
CA ASN A 94 -8.58 -34.70 -6.04
C ASN A 94 -8.12 -34.95 -7.49
N SER A 95 -7.80 -33.88 -8.23
CA SER A 95 -7.35 -33.97 -9.61
C SER A 95 -6.48 -32.77 -10.01
N ALA A 96 -5.65 -32.96 -11.04
CA ALA A 96 -4.87 -31.90 -11.66
C ALA A 96 -5.77 -30.77 -12.22
N GLN A 97 -6.94 -31.12 -12.76
CA GLN A 97 -7.92 -30.14 -13.24
C GLN A 97 -8.43 -29.26 -12.10
N GLU A 98 -8.81 -29.87 -10.97
CA GLU A 98 -9.28 -29.14 -9.78
C GLU A 98 -8.21 -28.19 -9.23
N GLU A 99 -6.95 -28.65 -9.19
CA GLU A 99 -5.82 -27.82 -8.80
C GLU A 99 -5.64 -26.62 -9.73
N ALA A 100 -5.64 -26.82 -11.05
CA ALA A 100 -5.53 -25.74 -12.02
C ALA A 100 -6.68 -24.72 -11.91
N ASP A 101 -7.91 -25.19 -11.77
CA ASP A 101 -9.08 -24.34 -11.60
C ASP A 101 -8.99 -23.49 -10.32
N ALA A 102 -8.50 -24.08 -9.22
CA ALA A 102 -8.27 -23.37 -7.97
C ALA A 102 -7.19 -22.29 -8.11
N LEU A 103 -6.09 -22.58 -8.83
CA LEU A 103 -5.03 -21.59 -9.12
C LEU A 103 -5.57 -20.45 -9.98
N PHE A 104 -6.35 -20.73 -11.04
CA PHE A 104 -6.99 -19.67 -11.84
C PHE A 104 -7.97 -18.84 -11.03
N ALA A 105 -8.74 -19.46 -10.13
CA ALA A 105 -9.66 -18.75 -9.25
C ALA A 105 -8.90 -17.82 -8.29
N ALA A 106 -7.81 -18.31 -7.69
CA ALA A 106 -6.93 -17.53 -6.81
C ALA A 106 -6.31 -16.35 -7.57
N ALA A 107 -5.75 -16.59 -8.76
CA ALA A 107 -5.17 -15.58 -9.62
C ALA A 107 -6.19 -14.50 -10.01
N ARG A 108 -7.40 -14.89 -10.46
CA ARG A 108 -8.48 -13.95 -10.78
C ARG A 108 -8.91 -13.12 -9.57
N LYS A 109 -8.99 -13.74 -8.38
CA LYS A 109 -9.33 -13.04 -7.13
C LYS A 109 -8.26 -12.01 -6.77
N MET A 110 -6.99 -12.40 -6.84
CA MET A 110 -5.85 -11.54 -6.56
C MET A 110 -5.77 -10.36 -7.52
N LYS A 111 -5.94 -10.59 -8.83
CA LYS A 111 -5.98 -9.53 -9.86
C LYS A 111 -7.12 -8.52 -9.64
N ARG A 112 -8.29 -8.98 -9.17
CA ARG A 112 -9.39 -8.07 -8.83
C ARG A 112 -9.08 -7.26 -7.56
N GLY A 113 -8.47 -7.89 -6.57
CA GLY A 113 -8.05 -7.22 -5.34
C GLY A 113 -6.96 -6.17 -5.58
N SER A 114 -5.96 -6.48 -6.43
CA SER A 114 -4.84 -5.59 -6.70
C SER A 114 -5.28 -4.23 -7.26
N LYS A 115 -6.28 -4.21 -8.14
CA LYS A 115 -6.83 -2.95 -8.67
C LYS A 115 -7.38 -2.04 -7.57
N VAL A 116 -8.11 -2.60 -6.61
CA VAL A 116 -8.65 -1.82 -5.47
C VAL A 116 -7.52 -1.33 -4.58
N VAL A 117 -6.49 -2.15 -4.37
CA VAL A 117 -5.31 -1.78 -3.58
C VAL A 117 -4.49 -0.68 -4.27
N GLU A 118 -4.35 -0.71 -5.60
CA GLU A 118 -3.74 0.35 -6.41
C GLU A 118 -4.48 1.68 -6.24
N GLU A 119 -5.81 1.68 -6.39
CA GLU A 119 -6.65 2.88 -6.20
C GLU A 119 -6.55 3.42 -4.77
N LEU A 120 -6.46 2.54 -3.76
CA LEU A 120 -6.26 2.94 -2.38
C LEU A 120 -4.86 3.50 -2.13
N LEU A 121 -3.83 2.94 -2.79
CA LEU A 121 -2.46 3.41 -2.68
C LEU A 121 -2.32 4.80 -3.30
N GLU A 122 -2.91 5.03 -4.48
CA GLU A 122 -2.92 6.36 -5.12
C GLU A 122 -3.54 7.42 -4.22
N LYS A 123 -4.71 7.13 -3.61
CA LYS A 123 -5.34 8.04 -2.62
C LYS A 123 -4.48 8.26 -1.38
N THR A 124 -3.77 7.22 -0.94
CA THR A 124 -2.90 7.28 0.23
C THR A 124 -1.66 8.14 -0.06
N ASP A 125 -1.05 7.97 -1.24
CA ASP A 125 0.12 8.74 -1.66
C ASP A 125 -0.27 10.21 -1.91
N ALA A 126 -1.45 10.49 -2.47
CA ALA A 126 -1.98 11.86 -2.56
C ALA A 126 -2.19 12.51 -1.18
N ALA A 127 -2.70 11.75 -0.20
CA ALA A 127 -2.86 12.25 1.16
C ALA A 127 -1.51 12.52 1.84
N ILE A 128 -0.47 11.70 1.58
CA ILE A 128 0.89 11.96 2.06
C ILE A 128 1.39 13.29 1.49
N GLN A 129 1.23 13.50 0.18
CA GLN A 129 1.68 14.73 -0.47
C GLN A 129 1.04 15.98 0.16
N VAL A 130 -0.29 15.97 0.36
CA VAL A 130 -1.01 17.08 1.01
C VAL A 130 -0.48 17.35 2.42
N LEU A 131 -0.23 16.29 3.22
CA LEU A 131 0.29 16.42 4.57
C LEU A 131 1.75 16.91 4.61
N GLU A 132 2.59 16.47 3.67
CA GLU A 132 3.98 16.93 3.53
C GLU A 132 4.02 18.41 3.11
N GLU A 133 3.20 18.82 2.15
CA GLU A 133 3.04 20.24 1.77
C GLU A 133 2.52 21.08 2.96
N GLY A 134 1.52 20.58 3.69
CA GLY A 134 1.03 21.18 4.94
C GLY A 134 2.14 21.39 5.97
N LYS A 135 3.00 20.38 6.14
CA LYS A 135 4.13 20.45 7.06
C LYS A 135 5.16 21.49 6.62
N MET A 136 5.53 21.52 5.34
CA MET A 136 6.51 22.48 4.82
C MET A 136 6.02 23.92 4.98
N ASP A 137 4.75 24.18 4.72
CA ASP A 137 4.19 25.52 4.89
C ASP A 137 4.07 25.92 6.36
N LEU A 138 3.75 24.97 7.24
CA LEU A 138 3.76 25.20 8.67
C LEU A 138 5.18 25.53 9.15
N GLU A 139 6.20 24.78 8.74
CA GLU A 139 7.60 25.07 9.08
C GLU A 139 8.05 26.43 8.53
N ALA A 140 7.58 26.82 7.34
CA ALA A 140 7.85 28.13 6.76
C ALA A 140 7.23 29.29 7.56
N SER A 141 6.17 29.06 8.35
CA SER A 141 5.59 30.08 9.24
C SER A 141 6.56 30.53 10.34
N ILE A 142 7.44 29.64 10.82
CA ILE A 142 8.51 29.98 11.79
C ILE A 142 9.53 30.90 11.14
N ALA A 143 9.93 30.62 9.89
CA ALA A 143 10.94 31.39 9.18
C ALA A 143 10.50 32.83 8.84
N ARG A 144 9.20 33.09 8.80
CA ARG A 144 8.61 34.39 8.47
C ARG A 144 8.17 35.22 9.67
N GLY A 145 7.99 34.60 10.83
CA GLY A 145 7.58 35.31 12.03
C GLY A 145 8.72 36.07 12.72
N THR A 146 8.39 36.74 13.83
CA THR A 146 9.32 37.58 14.59
C THR A 146 9.87 36.85 15.81
N ASP A 147 11.17 36.99 16.10
CA ASP A 147 11.81 36.45 17.31
C ASP A 147 11.53 34.96 17.60
N SER A 148 11.46 34.13 16.55
CA SER A 148 11.16 32.69 16.58
C SER A 148 9.69 32.32 16.86
N ASP A 149 8.80 33.29 16.99
CA ASP A 149 7.36 33.04 17.02
C ASP A 149 6.84 32.82 15.60
N PRO A 150 6.00 31.81 15.36
CA PRO A 150 5.46 31.55 14.04
C PRO A 150 4.41 32.61 13.63
N ASP A 151 4.36 32.90 12.33
CA ASP A 151 3.37 33.81 11.74
C ASP A 151 1.94 33.23 11.86
N GLU A 152 1.10 33.88 12.69
CA GLU A 152 -0.27 33.46 12.98
C GLU A 152 -1.15 33.37 11.71
N GLY A 153 -1.00 34.32 10.79
CA GLY A 153 -1.77 34.36 9.55
C GLY A 153 -1.44 33.17 8.65
N MET A 154 -0.17 32.79 8.59
CA MET A 154 0.26 31.60 7.85
C MET A 154 -0.24 30.32 8.50
N ILE A 155 -0.22 30.21 9.83
CA ILE A 155 -0.75 29.02 10.53
C ILE A 155 -2.24 28.81 10.21
N VAL A 156 -3.04 29.89 10.23
CA VAL A 156 -4.48 29.82 9.89
C VAL A 156 -4.67 29.38 8.44
N LEU A 157 -3.90 29.92 7.50
CA LEU A 157 -3.97 29.50 6.09
C LEU A 157 -3.62 28.02 5.88
N VAL A 158 -2.62 27.52 6.60
CA VAL A 158 -2.28 26.08 6.56
C VAL A 158 -3.43 25.26 7.12
N GLN A 159 -4.01 25.67 8.25
CA GLN A 159 -5.16 24.98 8.84
C GLN A 159 -6.35 24.93 7.89
N GLU A 160 -6.76 26.07 7.32
CA GLU A 160 -7.89 26.13 6.38
C GLU A 160 -7.67 25.25 5.15
N ARG A 161 -6.41 25.12 4.69
CA ARG A 161 -6.09 24.24 3.56
C ARG A 161 -6.17 22.76 3.93
N MET A 162 -5.79 22.38 5.15
CA MET A 162 -5.88 21.00 5.64
C MET A 162 -7.32 20.53 5.92
N GLU A 163 -8.26 21.48 6.07
CA GLU A 163 -9.68 21.18 6.30
C GLU A 163 -10.50 20.97 5.01
N ARG A 164 -9.93 21.25 3.83
CA ARG A 164 -10.57 21.07 2.52
C ARG A 164 -10.31 19.69 1.92
#